data_AF-A0A2V2EZ51-F1
#
_entry.id   AF-A0A2V2EZ51-F1
#
_cell.length_a   1.000
_cell.length_b   1.000
_cell.length_c   1.000
_cell.angle_alpha   90.00
_cell.angle_beta   90.00
_cell.angle_gamma   90.00
#
_symmetry.space_group_name_H-M   'P 1'
#
loop_
_entity.id
_entity.type
_entity.pdbx_description
1 polymer ?
#
loop_
_entity_poly.entity_id
_entity_poly.type
_entity_poly.pdbx_seq_one_letter_code
_entity_poly.pdbx_strand_id
1 'polypeptide(L)'
;MIGDSFLLRQRAVLHEAEQIAERLLFYKDRADFLIGGDGDFDHIAVLSVFYACARHPDARGRLMLFLPEGGGSIYERADLRGFFTRIVHVQPTTGDRFAANFRAMVDRADFCVFCVTEPRGDAYAAMVYAREKQKPLCNLFGMLPEQKKPPTL
;
A
#
# COMPACT_ATOMS: atom_id res chain seq x y z
N MET A 1 -20.24 20.97 -9.92
CA MET A 1 -19.16 20.25 -9.22
C MET A 1 -18.02 21.23 -9.03
N ILE A 2 -17.56 21.44 -7.79
CA ILE A 2 -16.46 22.36 -7.43
C ILE A 2 -15.35 21.48 -6.85
N GLY A 3 -14.10 21.64 -7.30
CA GLY A 3 -12.97 20.86 -6.81
C GLY A 3 -11.66 21.62 -6.98
N ASP A 4 -10.70 21.34 -6.10
CA ASP A 4 -9.39 21.96 -6.08
C ASP A 4 -8.31 21.07 -6.74
N SER A 5 -7.09 21.58 -6.81
CA SER A 5 -5.94 20.86 -7.38
C SER A 5 -5.50 19.65 -6.55
N PHE A 6 -5.87 19.57 -5.27
CA PHE A 6 -5.57 18.44 -4.40
C PHE A 6 -6.43 17.23 -4.75
N LEU A 7 -7.73 17.44 -5.00
CA LEU A 7 -8.64 16.39 -5.48
C LEU A 7 -8.23 15.82 -6.85
N LEU A 8 -7.67 16.65 -7.74
CA LEU A 8 -7.15 16.18 -9.03
C LEU A 8 -5.97 15.22 -8.86
N ARG A 9 -5.07 15.49 -7.90
CA ARG A 9 -3.96 14.57 -7.58
C ARG A 9 -4.47 13.27 -6.98
N GLN A 10 -5.40 13.32 -6.04
CA GLN A 10 -6.00 12.10 -5.47
C GLN A 10 -6.69 11.25 -6.54
N ARG A 11 -7.42 11.88 -7.47
CA ARG A 11 -8.06 11.19 -8.58
C ARG A 11 -7.05 10.54 -9.53
N ALA A 12 -5.93 11.20 -9.82
CA ALA A 12 -4.87 10.62 -10.62
C ALA A 12 -4.25 9.40 -9.91
N VAL A 13 -3.95 9.50 -8.61
CA VAL A 13 -3.43 8.40 -7.80
C VAL A 13 -4.42 7.22 -7.77
N LEU A 14 -5.71 7.49 -7.57
CA LEU A 14 -6.77 6.48 -7.61
C LEU A 14 -6.81 5.76 -8.96
N HIS A 15 -6.77 6.51 -10.06
CA HIS A 15 -6.81 5.95 -11.40
C HIS A 15 -5.60 5.06 -11.69
N GLU A 16 -4.38 5.50 -11.35
CA GLU A 16 -3.17 4.70 -11.53
C GLU A 16 -3.18 3.44 -10.66
N ALA A 17 -3.59 3.56 -9.39
CA ALA A 17 -3.70 2.40 -8.49
C ALA A 17 -4.77 1.41 -8.97
N GLU A 18 -5.88 1.88 -9.53
CA GLU A 18 -6.93 1.06 -10.12
C GLU A 18 -6.41 0.30 -11.35
N GLN A 19 -5.74 0.98 -12.29
CA GLN A 19 -5.14 0.32 -13.45
C GLN A 19 -4.11 -0.74 -13.07
N ILE A 20 -3.31 -0.48 -12.03
CA ILE A 20 -2.36 -1.47 -11.51
C ILE A 20 -3.11 -2.67 -10.95
N ALA A 21 -4.15 -2.45 -10.14
CA ALA A 21 -4.95 -3.53 -9.58
C ALA A 21 -5.63 -4.37 -10.67
N GLU A 22 -6.23 -3.75 -11.69
CA GLU A 22 -6.84 -4.43 -12.83
C GLU A 22 -5.82 -5.29 -13.60
N ARG A 23 -4.61 -4.77 -13.86
CA ARG A 23 -3.53 -5.55 -14.48
C ARG A 23 -3.13 -6.73 -13.61
N LEU A 24 -2.98 -6.55 -12.31
CA LEU A 24 -2.61 -7.62 -11.37
C LEU A 24 -3.68 -8.71 -11.32
N LEU A 25 -4.97 -8.34 -11.33
CA LEU A 25 -6.10 -9.26 -11.40
C LEU A 25 -6.13 -10.03 -12.72
N PHE A 26 -5.75 -9.39 -13.84
CA PHE A 26 -5.72 -10.05 -15.14
C PHE A 26 -4.61 -11.10 -15.26
N TYR A 27 -3.43 -10.83 -14.73
CA TYR A 27 -2.26 -11.72 -14.90
C TYR A 27 -2.17 -12.86 -13.88
N LYS A 28 -2.99 -12.85 -12.82
CA LYS A 28 -2.91 -13.83 -11.72
C LYS A 28 -4.27 -14.44 -11.46
N ASP A 29 -4.34 -15.77 -11.40
CA ASP A 29 -5.58 -16.51 -11.03
C ASP A 29 -6.10 -16.10 -9.65
N ARG A 30 -5.21 -15.65 -8.76
CA ARG A 30 -5.54 -15.04 -7.46
C ARG A 30 -4.53 -13.93 -7.15
N ALA A 31 -5.02 -12.79 -6.67
CA ALA A 31 -4.20 -11.66 -6.26
C ALA A 31 -4.55 -11.22 -4.84
N ASP A 32 -3.53 -11.15 -4.00
CA ASP A 32 -3.62 -10.76 -2.60
C ASP A 32 -3.11 -9.33 -2.43
N PHE A 33 -4.01 -8.41 -2.10
CA PHE A 33 -3.70 -6.98 -1.92
C PHE A 33 -3.52 -6.67 -0.44
N LEU A 34 -2.26 -6.40 -0.05
CA LEU A 34 -1.84 -6.13 1.33
C LEU A 34 -1.87 -4.61 1.60
N ILE A 35 -2.61 -4.15 2.61
CA ILE A 35 -2.83 -2.71 2.87
C ILE A 35 -2.64 -2.36 4.35
N GLY A 36 -2.05 -1.19 4.67
CA GLY A 36 -1.65 -0.77 6.03
C GLY A 36 -2.76 -0.11 6.88
N GLY A 37 -3.83 0.36 6.25
CA GLY A 37 -5.10 0.68 6.87
C GLY A 37 -5.44 2.15 7.12
N ASP A 38 -4.51 2.97 7.59
CA ASP A 38 -4.84 4.33 8.12
C ASP A 38 -4.13 5.48 7.38
N GLY A 39 -3.35 5.22 6.34
CA GLY A 39 -2.80 6.27 5.47
C GLY A 39 -3.77 6.69 4.35
N ASP A 40 -3.66 7.94 3.87
CA ASP A 40 -4.45 8.43 2.72
C ASP A 40 -4.34 7.50 1.50
N PHE A 41 -3.13 7.00 1.24
CA PHE A 41 -2.91 6.05 0.15
C PHE A 41 -3.51 4.66 0.43
N ASP A 42 -3.58 4.22 1.70
CA ASP A 42 -4.26 2.98 2.06
C ASP A 42 -5.75 3.06 1.70
N HIS A 43 -6.41 4.19 1.96
CA HIS A 43 -7.81 4.40 1.58
C HIS A 43 -8.02 4.38 0.07
N ILE A 44 -7.14 5.05 -0.67
CA ILE A 44 -7.18 5.03 -2.13
C ILE A 44 -6.96 3.60 -2.64
N ALA A 45 -5.99 2.86 -2.09
CA ALA A 45 -5.69 1.49 -2.49
C ALA A 45 -6.87 0.55 -2.22
N VAL A 46 -7.56 0.67 -1.07
CA VAL A 46 -8.77 -0.12 -0.78
C VAL A 46 -9.83 0.12 -1.84
N LEU A 47 -10.12 1.38 -2.15
CA LEU A 47 -11.12 1.74 -3.17
C LEU A 47 -10.72 1.27 -4.56
N SER A 48 -9.46 1.48 -4.97
CA SER A 48 -8.92 1.03 -6.26
C SER A 48 -9.08 -0.48 -6.44
N VAL A 49 -8.72 -1.28 -5.45
CA VAL A 49 -8.84 -2.74 -5.51
C VAL A 49 -10.30 -3.16 -5.49
N PHE A 50 -11.14 -2.53 -4.68
CA PHE A 50 -12.57 -2.79 -4.63
C PHE A 50 -13.22 -2.57 -6.00
N TYR A 51 -12.96 -1.42 -6.64
CA TYR A 51 -13.51 -1.13 -7.97
C TYR A 51 -12.95 -2.07 -9.04
N ALA A 52 -11.64 -2.36 -9.02
CA ALA A 52 -11.04 -3.30 -9.95
C ALA A 52 -11.66 -4.71 -9.84
N CYS A 53 -11.89 -5.21 -8.63
CA CYS A 53 -12.58 -6.49 -8.42
C CYS A 53 -14.05 -6.44 -8.90
N ALA A 54 -14.76 -5.33 -8.67
CA ALA A 54 -16.14 -5.17 -9.13
C ALA A 54 -16.26 -5.16 -10.67
N ARG A 55 -15.24 -4.67 -11.39
CA ARG A 55 -15.20 -4.71 -12.86
C ARG A 55 -14.77 -6.07 -13.43
N HIS A 56 -14.13 -6.90 -12.61
CA HIS A 56 -13.67 -8.23 -12.99
C HIS A 56 -14.22 -9.29 -12.02
N PRO A 57 -15.53 -9.61 -12.05
CA PRO A 57 -16.16 -10.50 -11.06
C PRO A 57 -15.58 -11.91 -11.01
N ASP A 58 -15.02 -12.38 -12.13
CA ASP A 58 -14.36 -13.68 -12.23
C ASP A 58 -12.95 -13.69 -11.59
N ALA A 59 -12.36 -12.51 -11.38
CA ALA A 59 -11.04 -12.38 -10.78
C ALA A 59 -11.10 -12.58 -9.26
N ARG A 60 -10.18 -13.37 -8.73
CA ARG A 60 -10.14 -13.74 -7.31
C ARG A 60 -9.22 -12.80 -6.53
N GLY A 61 -9.55 -11.53 -6.54
CA GLY A 61 -8.89 -10.52 -5.71
C GLY A 61 -9.26 -10.67 -4.24
N ARG A 62 -8.28 -10.62 -3.34
CA ARG A 62 -8.49 -10.58 -1.89
C ARG A 62 -7.85 -9.35 -1.30
N LEU A 63 -8.63 -8.57 -0.59
CA LEU A 63 -8.16 -7.43 0.17
C LEU A 63 -7.76 -7.89 1.57
N MET A 64 -6.52 -7.63 1.98
CA MET A 64 -6.02 -7.98 3.31
C MET A 64 -5.50 -6.76 4.05
N LEU A 65 -6.03 -6.54 5.24
CA LEU A 65 -5.66 -5.42 6.10
C LEU A 65 -4.55 -5.86 7.06
N PHE A 66 -3.45 -5.12 7.10
CA PHE A 66 -2.29 -5.36 7.94
C PHE A 66 -2.14 -4.25 8.98
N LEU A 67 -2.43 -4.59 10.23
CA LEU A 67 -2.42 -3.65 11.35
C LEU A 67 -1.33 -4.04 12.35
N PRO A 68 -0.68 -3.08 13.02
CA PRO A 68 0.13 -3.41 14.18
C PRO A 68 -0.76 -3.99 15.30
N GLU A 69 -0.23 -4.93 16.08
CA GLU A 69 -0.91 -5.48 17.25
C GLU A 69 -1.16 -4.38 18.29
N GLY A 70 -2.38 -4.33 18.85
CA GLY A 70 -2.82 -3.23 19.71
C GLY A 70 -3.16 -1.93 18.97
N GLY A 71 -2.90 -1.86 17.66
CA GLY A 71 -3.42 -0.81 16.79
C GLY A 71 -4.84 -1.11 16.31
N GLY A 72 -5.48 -0.10 15.74
CA GLY A 72 -6.80 -0.25 15.11
C GLY A 72 -6.95 0.69 13.94
N SER A 73 -7.74 0.29 12.95
CA SER A 73 -7.97 1.06 11.72
C SER A 73 -9.29 1.82 11.72
N ILE A 74 -9.43 2.81 10.84
CA ILE A 74 -10.73 3.44 10.58
C ILE A 74 -11.77 2.40 10.11
N TYR A 75 -11.33 1.32 9.45
CA TYR A 75 -12.22 0.29 8.94
C TYR A 75 -12.82 -0.56 10.05
N GLU A 76 -12.10 -0.78 11.14
CA GLU A 76 -12.64 -1.42 12.32
C GLU A 76 -13.59 -0.49 13.08
N ARG A 77 -13.21 0.80 13.22
CA ARG A 77 -14.02 1.81 13.94
C ARG A 77 -15.34 2.13 13.22
N ALA A 78 -15.34 2.11 11.89
CA ALA A 78 -16.51 2.40 11.06
C ALA A 78 -17.31 1.14 10.64
N ASP A 79 -16.98 -0.03 11.21
CA ASP A 79 -17.57 -1.34 10.85
C ASP A 79 -17.51 -1.68 9.35
N LEU A 80 -16.43 -1.25 8.70
CA LEU A 80 -16.13 -1.50 7.29
C LEU A 80 -15.22 -2.73 7.10
N ARG A 81 -15.24 -3.65 8.06
CA ARG A 81 -14.43 -4.90 8.00
C ARG A 81 -14.79 -5.77 6.80
N GLY A 82 -16.01 -5.65 6.29
CA GLY A 82 -16.50 -6.39 5.13
C GLY A 82 -15.76 -6.14 3.82
N PHE A 83 -14.97 -5.06 3.72
CA PHE A 83 -14.08 -4.87 2.56
C PHE A 83 -12.93 -5.90 2.51
N PHE A 84 -12.55 -6.47 3.66
CA PHE A 84 -11.35 -7.28 3.77
C PHE A 84 -11.70 -8.76 3.89
N THR A 85 -11.06 -9.59 3.06
CA THR A 85 -11.11 -11.04 3.20
C THR A 85 -10.43 -11.49 4.50
N ARG A 86 -9.42 -10.73 4.95
CA ARG A 86 -8.68 -11.03 6.19
C ARG A 86 -8.09 -9.76 6.80
N ILE A 87 -8.13 -9.69 8.13
CA ILE A 87 -7.36 -8.73 8.92
C ILE A 87 -6.21 -9.49 9.61
N VAL A 88 -5.00 -8.95 9.52
CA VAL A 88 -3.76 -9.52 10.04
C VAL A 88 -3.15 -8.54 11.03
N HIS A 89 -3.10 -8.93 12.29
CA HIS A 89 -2.37 -8.19 13.31
C HIS A 89 -0.90 -8.63 13.31
N VAL A 90 -0.01 -7.66 13.28
CA VAL A 90 1.43 -7.84 13.17
C VAL A 90 2.08 -7.37 14.47
N GLN A 91 2.82 -8.27 15.11
CA GLN A 91 3.52 -7.94 16.34
C GLN A 91 4.55 -6.82 16.08
N PRO A 92 4.62 -5.80 16.95
CA PRO A 92 5.66 -4.78 16.87
C PRO A 92 7.05 -5.41 17.01
N THR A 93 7.95 -4.99 16.15
CA THR A 93 9.37 -5.33 16.21
C THR A 93 10.13 -4.16 16.83
N THR A 94 10.98 -4.43 17.82
CA THR A 94 11.83 -3.41 18.44
C THR A 94 13.01 -3.06 17.53
N GLY A 95 13.29 -1.76 17.35
CA GLY A 95 14.47 -1.29 16.62
C GLY A 95 14.30 -1.13 15.10
N ASP A 96 13.08 -1.28 14.58
CA ASP A 96 12.81 -1.10 13.17
C ASP A 96 12.72 0.37 12.75
N ARG A 97 13.14 0.64 11.50
CA ARG A 97 13.19 2.00 10.92
C ARG A 97 11.80 2.54 10.51
N PHE A 98 10.76 1.72 10.61
CA PHE A 98 9.38 2.00 10.20
C PHE A 98 8.42 0.96 10.80
N ALA A 99 7.11 1.18 10.64
CA ALA A 99 6.06 0.34 11.23
C ALA A 99 6.17 -1.16 10.86
N ALA A 100 5.97 -2.04 11.84
CA ALA A 100 6.14 -3.49 11.69
C ALA A 100 5.19 -4.12 10.65
N ASN A 101 3.97 -3.59 10.54
CA ASN A 101 3.00 -4.03 9.53
C ASN A 101 3.48 -3.76 8.10
N PHE A 102 4.16 -2.64 7.84
CA PHE A 102 4.76 -2.37 6.52
C PHE A 102 5.85 -3.38 6.18
N ARG A 103 6.69 -3.76 7.16
CA ARG A 103 7.73 -4.79 6.95
C ARG A 103 7.07 -6.11 6.59
N ALA A 104 6.07 -6.51 7.38
CA ALA A 104 5.30 -7.72 7.18
C ALA A 104 4.61 -7.77 5.80
N MET A 105 4.13 -6.64 5.30
CA MET A 105 3.59 -6.54 3.95
C MET A 105 4.68 -6.70 2.89
N VAL A 106 5.78 -5.95 2.98
CA VAL A 106 6.89 -6.02 2.01
C VAL A 106 7.50 -7.42 1.93
N ASP A 107 7.69 -8.08 3.07
CA ASP A 107 8.25 -9.43 3.12
C ASP A 107 7.36 -10.43 2.35
N ARG A 108 6.04 -10.29 2.47
CA ARG A 108 5.03 -11.16 1.83
C ARG A 108 4.71 -10.78 0.38
N ALA A 109 4.95 -9.54 -0.01
CA ALA A 109 4.60 -9.05 -1.34
C ALA A 109 5.55 -9.60 -2.41
N ASP A 110 4.98 -10.00 -3.56
CA ASP A 110 5.75 -10.27 -4.78
C ASP A 110 6.03 -8.98 -5.57
N PHE A 111 5.20 -7.96 -5.38
CA PHE A 111 5.30 -6.65 -6.03
C PHE A 111 4.77 -5.57 -5.08
N CYS A 112 5.49 -4.45 -4.96
CA CYS A 112 5.11 -3.35 -4.06
C CYS A 112 4.68 -2.10 -4.83
N VAL A 113 3.57 -1.50 -4.44
CA VAL A 113 3.13 -0.18 -4.96
C VAL A 113 3.27 0.84 -3.86
N PHE A 114 3.96 1.94 -4.15
CA PHE A 114 4.20 3.04 -3.24
C PHE A 114 3.61 4.34 -3.78
N CYS A 115 3.28 5.24 -2.86
CA CYS A 115 2.85 6.61 -3.16
C CYS A 115 3.66 7.56 -2.27
N VAL A 116 4.95 7.71 -2.60
CA VAL A 116 5.93 8.44 -1.80
C VAL A 116 6.47 9.63 -2.59
N THR A 117 6.33 10.83 -2.03
CA THR A 117 6.75 12.10 -2.65
C THR A 117 8.01 12.68 -2.02
N GLU A 118 8.36 12.25 -0.81
CA GLU A 118 9.48 12.79 -0.03
C GLU A 118 10.37 11.68 0.54
N PRO A 119 11.69 11.88 0.64
CA PRO A 119 12.62 10.85 1.13
C PRO A 119 12.65 10.77 2.66
N ARG A 120 11.48 10.68 3.29
CA ARG A 120 11.29 10.60 4.75
C ARG A 120 9.98 9.91 5.13
N GLY A 121 9.87 9.50 6.39
CA GLY A 121 8.68 8.83 6.93
C GLY A 121 8.62 7.33 6.65
N ASP A 122 7.64 6.67 7.26
CA ASP A 122 7.54 5.21 7.29
C ASP A 122 7.34 4.60 5.90
N ALA A 123 6.56 5.22 5.04
CA ALA A 123 6.34 4.74 3.67
C ALA A 123 7.63 4.79 2.84
N TYR A 124 8.44 5.85 2.98
CA TYR A 124 9.75 5.92 2.33
C TYR A 124 10.71 4.86 2.87
N ALA A 125 10.77 4.69 4.19
CA ALA A 125 11.60 3.67 4.82
C ALA A 125 11.19 2.24 4.40
N ALA A 126 9.90 1.96 4.25
CA ALA A 126 9.40 0.71 3.69
C ALA A 126 9.78 0.53 2.21
N MET A 127 9.75 1.61 1.41
CA MET A 127 10.21 1.57 0.02
C MET A 127 11.71 1.29 -0.08
N VAL A 128 12.53 1.89 0.77
CA VAL A 128 13.98 1.60 0.87
C VAL A 128 14.19 0.13 1.25
N TYR A 129 13.46 -0.38 2.23
CA TYR A 129 13.53 -1.78 2.63
C TYR A 129 13.13 -2.73 1.49
N ALA A 130 12.08 -2.41 0.73
CA ALA A 130 11.69 -3.19 -0.46
C ALA A 130 12.81 -3.22 -1.52
N ARG A 131 13.52 -2.11 -1.74
CA ARG A 131 14.71 -2.05 -2.62
C ARG A 131 15.85 -2.91 -2.08
N GLU A 132 16.15 -2.83 -0.78
CA GLU A 132 17.19 -3.64 -0.12
C GLU A 132 16.88 -5.15 -0.24
N LYS A 133 15.60 -5.52 -0.20
CA LYS A 133 15.10 -6.89 -0.44
C LYS A 133 14.98 -7.27 -1.93
N GLN A 134 15.35 -6.37 -2.84
CA GLN A 134 15.25 -6.55 -4.29
C GLN A 134 13.82 -6.90 -4.75
N LYS A 135 12.80 -6.39 -4.06
CA LYS A 135 11.40 -6.58 -4.44
C LYS A 135 11.08 -5.73 -5.67
N PRO A 136 10.42 -6.29 -6.70
CA PRO A 136 9.80 -5.51 -7.76
C PRO A 136 8.88 -4.45 -7.16
N LEU A 137 9.03 -3.18 -7.58
CA LEU A 137 8.21 -2.10 -7.04
C LEU A 137 7.92 -0.99 -8.05
N CYS A 138 6.83 -0.27 -7.80
CA CYS A 138 6.44 0.94 -8.51
C CYS A 138 6.13 2.05 -7.50
N ASN A 139 6.65 3.25 -7.72
CA ASN A 139 6.23 4.44 -6.98
C ASN A 139 5.44 5.35 -7.93
N LEU A 140 4.21 5.71 -7.56
CA LEU A 140 3.28 6.45 -8.44
C LEU A 140 3.77 7.86 -8.79
N PHE A 141 4.66 8.45 -7.99
CA PHE A 141 5.29 9.75 -8.25
C PHE A 141 6.70 9.66 -8.85
N GLY A 142 7.10 8.47 -9.34
CA GLY A 142 8.45 8.21 -9.85
C GLY A 142 9.46 7.90 -8.75
N MET A 143 10.60 7.35 -9.12
CA MET A 143 11.59 6.91 -8.14
C MET A 143 12.32 8.10 -7.51
N LEU A 144 12.32 8.17 -6.18
CA LEU A 144 13.09 9.16 -5.46
C LEU A 144 14.59 8.85 -5.53
N PRO A 145 15.45 9.89 -5.67
CA PRO A 145 16.90 9.73 -5.64
C PRO A 145 17.33 9.14 -4.29
N GLU A 146 18.37 8.30 -4.33
CA GLU A 146 18.96 7.80 -3.10
C GLU A 146 19.63 8.95 -2.34
N GLN A 147 19.32 9.08 -1.04
CA GLN A 147 20.13 9.92 -0.17
C GLN A 147 21.51 9.24 -0.07
N LYS A 148 22.54 9.86 -0.64
CA LYS A 148 23.93 9.48 -0.37
C LYS A 148 24.12 9.55 1.14
N LYS A 149 24.45 8.42 1.79
CA LYS A 149 24.90 8.46 3.18
C LYS A 149 26.04 9.49 3.24
N PRO A 150 26.03 10.45 4.19
CA PRO A 150 27.20 11.26 4.42
C PRO A 150 28.39 10.33 4.68
N PRO A 151 29.59 10.62 4.16
CA PRO A 151 30.77 9.80 4.42
C PRO A 151 30.94 9.69 5.93
N THR A 152 31.02 8.46 6.43
CA THR A 152 31.42 8.19 7.80
C THR A 152 32.82 8.76 7.98
N LEU A 153 32.96 9.80 8.81
CA LEU A 153 34.24 10.34 9.26
C LEU A 153 34.93 9.36 10.20
#